data_AF-A0A952ITE1-F1
#
_entry.id   AF-A0A952ITE1-F1
#
_cell.length_a   1.000
_cell.length_b   1.000
_cell.length_c   1.000
_cell.angle_alpha   90.00
_cell.angle_beta   90.00
_cell.angle_gamma   90.00
#
_symmetry.space_group_name_H-M   'P 1'
#
loop_
_entity.id
_entity.type
_entity.pdbx_description
1 polymer ?
#
loop_
_entity_poly.entity_id
_entity_poly.type
_entity_poly.pdbx_seq_one_letter_code
_entity_poly.pdbx_strand_id
1 'polypeptide(L)'
;QGLLDARALSMLQRNAMVIVLSRAHLVDFDALVAEATSGRLRVATDVFPEEPLARDHVIRRAPNALLSPHRAAAVVTGRQLIGDMILHDLQEILKGGPSRHLLKADMATVADLAGVGDASQVAAMASERTE
;
A
#
# COMPACT_ATOMS: atom_id res chain seq x y z
N GLN A 1 -8.93 9.55 1.87
CA GLN A 1 -9.41 8.16 2.07
C GLN A 1 -10.73 7.98 1.32
N GLY A 2 -11.02 6.78 0.80
CA GLY A 2 -12.30 6.46 0.16
C GLY A 2 -12.57 7.16 -1.18
N LEU A 3 -11.53 7.41 -1.99
CA LEU A 3 -11.68 7.99 -3.33
C LEU A 3 -12.58 7.12 -4.24
N LEU A 4 -12.42 5.81 -4.11
CA LEU A 4 -13.28 4.81 -4.75
C LEU A 4 -14.14 4.16 -3.67
N ASP A 5 -15.21 4.85 -3.30
CA ASP A 5 -16.24 4.33 -2.38
C ASP A 5 -17.18 3.33 -3.08
N ALA A 6 -18.07 2.70 -2.31
CA ALA A 6 -19.06 1.76 -2.84
C ALA A 6 -19.92 2.36 -3.96
N ARG A 7 -20.25 3.66 -3.89
CA ARG A 7 -21.04 4.34 -4.92
C ARG A 7 -20.24 4.46 -6.21
N ALA A 8 -18.99 4.92 -6.16
CA ALA A 8 -18.11 5.04 -7.31
C ALA A 8 -17.89 3.67 -7.98
N LEU A 9 -17.67 2.62 -7.18
CA LEU A 9 -17.57 1.24 -7.68
C LEU A 9 -18.86 0.75 -8.35
N SER A 10 -20.04 1.13 -7.83
CA SER A 10 -21.35 0.78 -8.40
C SER A 10 -21.61 1.42 -9.78
N MET A 11 -20.97 2.56 -10.04
CA MET A 11 -21.10 3.28 -11.31
C MET A 11 -20.23 2.69 -12.43
N LEU A 12 -19.30 1.78 -12.11
CA LEU A 12 -18.46 1.12 -13.10
C LEU A 12 -19.26 0.12 -13.93
N GLN A 13 -18.93 0.03 -15.22
CA GLN A 13 -19.53 -0.95 -16.12
C GLN A 13 -19.28 -2.39 -15.64
N ARG A 14 -20.21 -3.30 -15.93
CA ARG A 14 -20.01 -4.73 -15.71
C ARG A 14 -18.75 -5.20 -16.44
N ASN A 15 -17.95 -6.05 -15.78
CA ASN A 15 -16.64 -6.54 -16.20
C ASN A 15 -15.52 -5.49 -16.26
N ALA A 16 -15.73 -4.27 -15.77
CA ALA A 16 -14.64 -3.30 -15.62
C ALA A 16 -13.54 -3.84 -14.68
N MET A 17 -12.30 -3.41 -14.93
CA MET A 17 -11.14 -3.80 -14.12
C MET A 17 -10.68 -2.65 -13.24
N VAL A 18 -10.65 -2.88 -11.93
CA VAL A 18 -10.10 -1.98 -10.93
C VAL A 18 -8.73 -2.49 -10.53
N ILE A 19 -7.71 -1.65 -10.66
CA ILE A 19 -6.32 -1.96 -10.30
C ILE A 19 -5.88 -1.00 -9.20
N VAL A 20 -5.49 -1.53 -8.04
CA VAL A 20 -5.03 -0.73 -6.89
C VAL A 20 -3.60 -1.12 -6.55
N LEU A 21 -2.63 -0.25 -6.86
CA LEU A 21 -1.20 -0.48 -6.61
C LEU A 21 -0.58 0.55 -5.64
N SER A 22 -1.39 1.49 -5.15
CA SER A 22 -0.91 2.64 -4.40
C SER A 22 -1.11 2.46 -2.90
N ARG A 23 -2.37 2.51 -2.44
CA ARG A 23 -2.76 2.43 -1.03
C ARG A 23 -4.16 1.85 -0.89
N ALA A 24 -4.35 0.92 0.04
CA ALA A 24 -5.64 0.25 0.25
C ALA A 24 -6.76 1.22 0.69
N HIS A 25 -6.45 2.19 1.56
CA HIS A 25 -7.44 3.14 2.10
C HIS A 25 -8.02 4.14 1.06
N LEU A 26 -7.52 4.14 -0.17
CA LEU A 26 -8.10 4.93 -1.26
C LEU A 26 -9.36 4.29 -1.83
N VAL A 27 -9.60 3.02 -1.51
CA VAL A 27 -10.73 2.21 -1.93
C VAL A 27 -11.54 1.83 -0.68
N ASP A 28 -12.86 1.77 -0.81
CA ASP A 28 -13.67 0.98 0.13
C ASP A 28 -13.37 -0.51 -0.15
N PHE A 29 -12.50 -1.08 0.69
CA PHE A 29 -11.95 -2.41 0.43
C PHE A 29 -13.02 -3.50 0.55
N ASP A 30 -13.97 -3.36 1.47
CA ASP A 30 -15.07 -4.31 1.62
C ASP A 30 -16.01 -4.27 0.41
N ALA A 31 -16.32 -3.08 -0.10
CA ALA A 31 -17.06 -2.94 -1.35
C ALA A 31 -16.30 -3.57 -2.52
N LEU A 32 -15.00 -3.28 -2.67
CA LEU A 32 -14.16 -3.88 -3.72
C LEU A 32 -14.15 -5.42 -3.65
N VAL A 33 -14.10 -5.99 -2.45
CA VAL A 33 -14.18 -7.42 -2.19
C VAL A 33 -15.53 -7.99 -2.62
N ALA A 34 -16.63 -7.31 -2.28
CA ALA A 34 -17.97 -7.71 -2.71
C ALA A 34 -18.09 -7.71 -4.26
N GLU A 35 -17.46 -6.74 -4.91
CA GLU A 35 -17.43 -6.65 -6.37
C GLU A 35 -16.67 -7.77 -7.06
N ALA A 36 -15.49 -8.11 -6.53
CA ALA A 36 -14.71 -9.24 -7.01
C ALA A 36 -15.43 -10.58 -6.74
N THR A 37 -16.07 -10.70 -5.57
CA THR A 37 -16.74 -11.95 -5.15
C THR A 37 -18.02 -12.19 -5.94
N SER A 38 -18.81 -11.15 -6.23
CA SER A 38 -20.01 -11.24 -7.07
C SER A 38 -19.70 -11.51 -8.54
N GLY A 39 -18.46 -11.30 -8.95
CA GLY A 39 -18.03 -11.40 -10.33
C GLY A 39 -18.46 -10.23 -11.22
N ARG A 40 -19.00 -9.14 -10.66
CA ARG A 40 -19.37 -7.96 -11.47
C ARG A 40 -18.13 -7.22 -11.96
N LEU A 41 -17.14 -7.03 -11.10
CA LEU A 41 -15.88 -6.37 -11.46
C LEU A 41 -14.71 -7.37 -11.45
N ARG A 42 -13.65 -7.01 -12.16
CA ARG A 42 -12.33 -7.63 -12.08
C ARG A 42 -11.46 -6.76 -11.18
N VAL A 43 -10.73 -7.38 -10.27
CA VAL A 43 -9.90 -6.67 -9.30
C VAL A 43 -8.48 -7.17 -9.39
N ALA A 44 -7.52 -6.26 -9.43
CA ALA A 44 -6.12 -6.56 -9.19
C ALA A 44 -5.57 -5.63 -8.09
N THR A 45 -4.92 -6.18 -7.07
CA THR A 45 -4.34 -5.36 -6.01
C THR A 45 -3.06 -5.98 -5.47
N ASP A 46 -2.09 -5.13 -5.12
CA ASP A 46 -0.94 -5.53 -4.32
C ASP A 46 -0.95 -4.96 -2.89
N VAL A 47 -1.89 -4.07 -2.58
CA VAL A 47 -2.04 -3.43 -1.26
C VAL A 47 -3.28 -3.97 -0.53
N PHE A 48 -3.20 -4.05 0.80
CA PHE A 48 -4.28 -4.53 1.66
C PHE A 48 -4.49 -3.62 2.87
N PRO A 49 -5.69 -3.56 3.48
CA PRO A 49 -5.94 -2.74 4.67
C PRO A 49 -5.08 -3.18 5.87
N GLU A 50 -4.85 -4.49 5.98
CA GLU A 50 -3.93 -5.09 6.93
C GLU A 50 -2.94 -5.96 6.17
N GLU A 51 -1.65 -5.77 6.46
CA GLU A 51 -0.56 -6.47 5.80
C GLU A 51 0.33 -7.18 6.83
N PRO A 52 0.50 -8.51 6.73
CA PRO A 52 0.06 -9.39 5.64
C PRO A 52 -1.44 -9.74 5.70
N LEU A 53 -2.08 -9.84 4.53
CA LEU A 53 -3.49 -10.24 4.45
C LEU A 53 -3.72 -11.63 5.09
N ALA A 54 -4.72 -11.72 5.97
CA ALA A 54 -5.12 -12.97 6.64
C ALA A 54 -5.32 -14.14 5.64
N ARG A 55 -4.90 -15.34 6.02
CA ARG A 55 -4.89 -16.52 5.12
C ARG A 55 -6.30 -16.98 4.71
N ASP A 56 -7.27 -16.72 5.55
CA ASP A 56 -8.69 -17.06 5.39
C ASP A 56 -9.54 -15.91 4.84
N HIS A 57 -8.93 -14.76 4.53
CA HIS A 57 -9.63 -13.60 3.97
C HIS A 57 -10.36 -13.95 2.67
N VAL A 58 -11.65 -13.59 2.59
CA VAL A 58 -12.57 -14.02 1.52
C VAL A 58 -12.09 -13.69 0.10
N ILE A 59 -11.44 -12.53 -0.09
CA ILE A 59 -10.92 -12.10 -1.40
C ILE A 59 -9.93 -13.09 -2.02
N ARG A 60 -9.25 -13.92 -1.21
CA ARG A 60 -8.33 -14.96 -1.68
C ARG A 60 -9.03 -16.06 -2.48
N ARG A 61 -10.35 -16.19 -2.34
CA ARG A 61 -11.19 -17.17 -3.06
C ARG A 61 -12.05 -16.51 -4.15
N ALA A 62 -11.98 -15.19 -4.30
CA ALA A 62 -12.81 -14.48 -5.27
C ALA A 62 -12.32 -14.80 -6.70
N PRO A 63 -13.20 -15.30 -7.60
CA PRO A 63 -12.79 -15.75 -8.93
C PRO A 63 -12.31 -14.62 -9.84
N ASN A 64 -12.72 -13.37 -9.55
CA ASN A 64 -12.35 -12.19 -10.31
C ASN A 64 -11.25 -11.35 -9.63
N ALA A 65 -10.50 -11.91 -8.67
CA ALA A 65 -9.41 -11.21 -7.99
C ALA A 65 -8.03 -11.77 -8.38
N LEU A 66 -7.14 -10.87 -8.79
CA LEU A 66 -5.70 -11.11 -8.94
C LEU A 66 -4.97 -10.42 -7.79
N LEU A 67 -4.36 -11.21 -6.91
CA LEU A 67 -3.68 -10.69 -5.72
C LEU A 67 -2.17 -10.83 -5.87
N SER A 68 -1.44 -9.77 -5.56
CA SER A 68 -0.01 -9.80 -5.31
C SER A 68 0.24 -9.43 -3.86
N PRO A 69 1.26 -9.96 -3.17
CA PRO A 69 1.76 -9.30 -1.97
C PRO A 69 2.27 -7.89 -2.29
N HIS A 70 2.31 -6.99 -1.30
CA HIS A 70 2.72 -5.58 -1.42
C HIS A 70 4.18 -5.45 -1.82
N ARG A 71 4.40 -5.57 -3.13
CA ARG A 71 5.71 -5.81 -3.74
C ARG A 71 5.81 -5.23 -5.15
N ALA A 72 4.86 -4.41 -5.60
CA ALA A 72 4.96 -3.77 -6.92
C ALA A 72 6.22 -2.88 -7.04
N ALA A 73 6.58 -2.16 -5.98
CA ALA A 73 7.80 -1.34 -5.93
C ALA A 73 9.08 -2.16 -5.68
N ALA A 74 8.94 -3.44 -5.35
CA ALA A 74 10.01 -4.32 -4.91
C ALA A 74 10.69 -5.03 -6.10
N VAL A 75 10.98 -4.28 -7.16
CA VAL A 75 11.67 -4.76 -8.36
C VAL A 75 13.19 -4.79 -8.18
N VAL A 76 13.87 -5.57 -9.01
CA VAL A 76 15.33 -5.53 -9.15
C VAL A 76 15.71 -4.09 -9.54
N THR A 77 16.82 -3.57 -9.01
CA THR A 77 17.31 -2.18 -9.08
C THR A 77 16.54 -1.12 -8.29
N GLY A 78 15.22 -1.21 -8.16
CA GLY A 78 14.42 -0.20 -7.42
C GLY A 78 14.82 -0.03 -5.95
N ARG A 79 15.12 -1.15 -5.27
CA ARG A 79 15.57 -1.12 -3.86
C ARG A 79 16.96 -0.51 -3.68
N GLN A 80 17.85 -0.67 -4.66
CA GLN A 80 19.21 -0.13 -4.60
C GLN A 80 19.16 1.39 -4.65
N LEU A 81 18.36 1.96 -5.56
CA LEU A 81 18.13 3.40 -5.64
C LEU A 81 17.65 3.98 -4.30
N ILE A 82 16.64 3.35 -3.69
CA ILE A 82 16.11 3.80 -2.39
C ILE A 82 17.20 3.71 -1.31
N GLY A 83 17.98 2.63 -1.29
CA GLY A 83 19.09 2.47 -0.36
C GLY A 83 20.17 3.56 -0.52
N ASP A 84 20.52 3.90 -1.75
CA ASP A 84 21.49 4.96 -2.07
C ASP A 84 20.99 6.33 -1.61
N MET A 85 19.69 6.62 -1.80
CA MET A 85 19.07 7.85 -1.31
C MET A 85 19.06 7.92 0.22
N ILE A 86 18.74 6.82 0.91
CA ILE A 86 18.79 6.74 2.37
C ILE A 86 20.21 6.99 2.89
N LEU A 87 21.21 6.34 2.29
CA LEU A 87 22.60 6.48 2.72
C LEU A 87 23.11 7.90 2.50
N HIS A 88 22.79 8.51 1.35
CA HIS A 88 23.12 9.91 1.08
C HIS A 88 22.53 10.85 2.15
N ASP A 89 21.22 10.75 2.38
CA ASP A 89 20.52 11.64 3.31
C ASP A 89 21.02 11.47 4.76
N LEU A 90 21.32 10.25 5.17
CA LEU A 90 21.90 9.97 6.49
C LEU A 90 23.27 10.63 6.65
N GLN A 91 24.14 10.52 5.65
CA GLN A 91 25.46 11.16 5.68
C GLN A 91 25.35 12.69 5.75
N GLU A 92 24.41 13.29 5.02
CA GLU A 92 24.17 14.74 5.06
C GLU A 92 23.62 15.18 6.41
N ILE A 93 22.69 14.42 7.00
CA ILE A 93 22.17 14.69 8.35
C ILE A 93 23.30 14.69 9.39
N LEU A 94 24.17 13.68 9.36
CA LEU A 94 25.27 13.54 10.32
C LEU A 94 26.31 14.68 10.21
N LYS A 95 26.46 15.28 9.03
CA LYS A 95 27.34 16.45 8.79
C LYS A 95 26.65 17.78 9.07
N GLY A 96 25.36 17.80 9.39
CA GLY A 96 24.56 19.02 9.49
C GLY A 96 24.25 19.70 8.14
N GLY A 97 24.40 18.97 7.03
CA GLY A 97 24.14 19.44 5.68
C GLY A 97 22.64 19.51 5.32
N PRO A 98 22.23 20.40 4.40
CA PRO A 98 20.84 20.59 4.03
C PRO A 98 20.36 19.70 2.85
N SER A 99 21.26 19.03 2.12
CA SER A 99 20.93 18.28 0.91
C SER A 99 20.11 17.02 1.21
N ARG A 100 19.01 16.79 0.49
CA ARG A 100 18.17 15.59 0.62
C ARG A 100 17.75 15.08 -0.76
N HIS A 101 17.86 13.76 -0.93
CA HIS A 101 17.28 13.02 -2.04
C HIS A 101 15.86 12.54 -1.71
N LEU A 102 15.59 12.18 -0.45
CA LEU A 102 14.25 11.78 -0.01
C LEU A 102 13.41 13.01 0.34
N LEU A 103 12.10 12.85 0.20
CA LEU A 103 11.16 13.84 0.70
C LEU A 103 11.27 13.93 2.22
N LYS A 104 11.44 15.14 2.75
CA LYS A 104 11.40 15.37 4.19
C LYS A 104 10.03 14.95 4.72
N ALA A 105 10.04 14.12 5.76
CA ALA A 105 8.81 13.78 6.46
C ALA A 105 8.18 15.04 7.05
N ASP A 106 6.93 15.27 6.68
CA ASP A 106 6.04 16.26 7.26
C ASP A 106 4.92 15.52 7.96
N MET A 107 4.68 15.81 9.24
CA MET A 107 3.75 15.00 10.05
C MET A 107 2.31 15.06 9.54
N ALA A 108 1.89 16.18 8.94
CA ALA A 108 0.58 16.28 8.32
C ALA A 108 0.49 15.36 7.09
N THR A 109 1.50 15.42 6.22
CA THR A 109 1.60 14.55 5.05
C THR A 109 1.74 13.07 5.41
N VAL A 110 2.48 12.74 6.47
CA VAL A 110 2.62 11.36 6.96
C VAL A 110 1.28 10.83 7.46
N ALA A 111 0.51 11.62 8.21
CA ALA A 111 -0.81 11.23 8.66
C ALA A 111 -1.77 10.93 7.50
N ASP A 112 -1.64 11.66 6.39
CA ASP A 112 -2.46 11.44 5.19
C ASP A 112 -2.01 10.24 4.33
N LEU A 113 -0.70 9.95 4.31
CA LEU A 113 -0.10 8.96 3.41
C LEU A 113 0.18 7.60 4.05
N ALA A 114 0.31 7.52 5.38
CA ALA A 114 0.55 6.27 6.09
C ALA A 114 -0.65 5.33 5.89
N GLY A 115 -0.43 4.28 5.10
CA GLY A 115 -1.37 3.16 4.95
C GLY A 115 -1.22 2.08 6.03
N VAL A 116 -0.27 2.27 6.95
CA VAL A 116 -0.13 1.50 8.19
C VAL A 116 -0.92 2.20 9.28
N GLY A 117 -1.43 1.44 10.26
CA GLY A 117 -1.92 2.02 11.50
C GLY A 117 -0.85 2.87 12.18
N ASP A 118 -1.23 3.48 13.30
CA ASP A 118 -0.40 4.39 14.11
C ASP A 118 1.11 4.11 14.03
N ALA A 119 1.93 5.17 13.97
CA ALA A 119 3.39 5.09 13.82
C ALA A 119 4.07 4.16 14.83
N SER A 120 3.43 3.89 15.97
CA SER A 120 3.83 2.87 16.94
C SER A 120 3.94 1.44 16.37
N GLN A 121 3.14 1.09 15.36
CA GLN A 121 3.18 -0.21 14.69
C GLN A 121 4.47 -0.42 13.88
N VAL A 122 5.04 0.65 13.33
CA VAL A 122 6.30 0.59 12.58
C VAL A 122 7.47 0.23 13.51
N ALA A 123 7.46 0.71 14.76
CA ALA A 123 8.46 0.36 15.76
C ALA A 123 8.37 -1.12 16.16
N ALA A 124 7.16 -1.68 16.29
CA ALA A 124 6.93 -3.09 16.61
C ALA A 124 7.41 -4.04 15.49
N MET A 125 7.18 -3.67 14.22
CA MET A 125 7.65 -4.45 13.06
C MET A 125 9.18 -4.53 12.97
N ALA A 126 9.90 -3.54 13.51
CA ALA A 126 11.36 -3.55 13.52
C ALA A 126 11.91 -4.51 14.60
N SER A 127 11.26 -4.60 15.76
CA SER A 127 11.68 -5.50 16.85
C SER A 127 11.50 -6.98 16.54
N GLU A 128 10.47 -7.35 15.75
CA GLU A 128 10.17 -8.75 15.41
C GLU A 128 11.10 -9.33 14.33
N ARG A 129 11.95 -8.52 13.70
CA ARG A 129 12.91 -8.97 12.67
C ARG A 129 14.32 -9.24 13.18
N THR A 130 14.55 -9.01 14.47
CA THR A 130 15.85 -9.20 15.15
C THR A 130 15.96 -10.51 15.94
N GLU A 131 14.98 -11.42 15.81
CA GLU A 131 15.04 -12.80 16.29
C GLU A 131 15.28 -13.81 15.16
#